data_AF-A0A8B6XT46-F1
#
_entry.id   AF-A0A8B6XT46-F1
#
_cell.length_a   1.000
_cell.length_b   1.000
_cell.length_c   1.000
_cell.angle_alpha   90.00
_cell.angle_beta   90.00
_cell.angle_gamma   90.00
#
_symmetry.space_group_name_H-M   'P 1'
#
loop_
_entity.id
_entity.type
_entity.pdbx_description
1 polymer ?
#
loop_
_entity_poly.entity_id
_entity_poly.type
_entity_poly.pdbx_seq_one_letter_code
_entity_poly.pdbx_strand_id
1 'polypeptide(L)'
;MKNILFKYLTFRPVIKYFYYLIFFMMVFLFAMVAKDAFDVDVYLFGKTTIKHKWWFNRLSNLPTNESEDSDTKFETKCVSNYFNQTLLIIAFGATSEYESIPLFEMLYKKAFLNRIYCGSVPLNNQTEINVKVVDTKHGAFLYDCLTEVMKTHTNFTGYLFIGEEILLNYWNMIEFDLGRIWEDENTIVGPNLYEQTFNLWEWWESPWGVRAVEKVYEYLIELNYYENRRSKLTQGNWIPDWDAGQALNAWLWNGSGEFSCYWTNKSVLYLPRTFSDLFLNISKHFRHSGVRHGIAIPTLIRLMTLQENNIKLTSTEVNQKNSDDFLKNRDVLTKASQQTHIISINCERKERRFILNDLRLKEYVVGKFLEYSQC
;
A
#
# COMPACT_ATOMS: atom_id res chain seq x y z
N MET A 1 71.54 -58.08 3.02
CA MET A 1 71.94 -57.62 4.37
C MET A 1 70.84 -56.72 4.91
N LYS A 2 70.12 -57.20 5.96
CA LYS A 2 69.35 -56.50 7.01
C LYS A 2 68.39 -55.34 6.61
N ASN A 3 67.05 -55.49 6.74
CA ASN A 3 66.22 -55.25 7.96
C ASN A 3 66.19 -53.74 8.35
N ILE A 4 65.08 -52.99 8.42
CA ILE A 4 63.80 -53.10 9.19
C ILE A 4 62.88 -51.94 8.71
N LEU A 5 61.62 -52.14 8.28
CA LEU A 5 60.34 -52.26 9.02
C LEU A 5 59.77 -50.97 9.68
N PHE A 6 58.57 -50.59 9.21
CA PHE A 6 57.42 -50.00 9.93
C PHE A 6 57.54 -48.70 10.75
N LYS A 7 56.79 -47.67 10.35
CA LYS A 7 55.80 -46.96 11.20
C LYS A 7 54.93 -45.98 10.40
N TYR A 8 53.76 -46.46 9.97
CA TYR A 8 52.53 -45.66 9.88
C TYR A 8 51.93 -45.57 11.30
N LEU A 9 51.16 -44.51 11.59
CA LEU A 9 50.57 -44.12 12.90
C LEU A 9 51.58 -43.30 13.75
N THR A 10 51.37 -42.05 14.16
CA THR A 10 50.15 -41.34 14.56
C THR A 10 50.38 -39.82 14.48
N PHE A 11 49.70 -39.10 13.59
CA PHE A 11 49.56 -37.63 13.68
C PHE A 11 48.08 -37.26 13.44
N ARG A 12 47.21 -37.84 14.28
CA ARG A 12 45.79 -37.47 14.39
C ARG A 12 45.43 -37.38 15.87
N PRO A 13 45.80 -36.29 16.55
CA PRO A 13 44.79 -35.64 17.37
C PRO A 13 44.65 -34.13 17.12
N VAL A 14 45.69 -33.45 16.59
CA VAL A 14 45.71 -31.97 16.55
C VAL A 14 44.69 -31.40 15.57
N ILE A 15 44.45 -32.06 14.43
CA ILE A 15 43.47 -31.57 13.43
C ILE A 15 42.02 -31.77 13.91
N LYS A 16 41.72 -32.82 14.68
CA LYS A 16 40.38 -33.01 15.25
C LYS A 16 40.05 -31.93 16.29
N TYR A 17 41.02 -31.58 17.14
CA TYR A 17 40.83 -30.47 18.08
C TYR A 17 40.67 -29.13 17.37
N PHE A 18 41.35 -28.90 16.25
CA PHE A 18 41.21 -27.66 15.48
C PHE A 18 39.82 -27.52 14.82
N TYR A 19 39.26 -28.61 14.28
CA TYR A 19 37.90 -28.59 13.73
C TYR A 19 36.84 -28.47 14.82
N TYR A 20 37.03 -29.09 15.99
CA TYR A 20 36.12 -28.88 17.12
C TYR A 20 36.24 -27.46 17.68
N LEU A 21 37.42 -26.85 17.72
CA LEU A 21 37.59 -25.47 18.18
C LEU A 21 36.95 -24.46 17.21
N ILE A 22 37.10 -24.67 15.89
CA ILE A 22 36.46 -23.83 14.87
C ILE A 22 34.95 -24.03 14.88
N PHE A 23 34.46 -25.27 15.00
CA PHE A 23 33.02 -25.54 15.10
C PHE A 23 32.44 -24.97 16.40
N PHE A 24 33.14 -25.08 17.52
CA PHE A 24 32.71 -24.48 18.79
C PHE A 24 32.76 -22.96 18.73
N MET A 25 33.77 -22.35 18.09
CA MET A 25 33.80 -20.90 17.85
C MET A 25 32.72 -20.44 16.88
N MET A 26 32.39 -21.18 15.83
CA MET A 26 31.28 -20.83 14.92
C MET A 26 29.93 -21.00 15.59
N VAL A 27 29.74 -22.02 16.44
CA VAL A 27 28.52 -22.18 17.23
C VAL A 27 28.44 -21.11 18.33
N PHE A 28 29.56 -20.70 18.95
CA PHE A 28 29.58 -19.58 19.88
C PHE A 28 29.35 -18.23 19.18
N LEU A 29 29.86 -18.03 17.96
CA LEU A 29 29.58 -16.84 17.16
C LEU A 29 28.12 -16.82 16.70
N PHE A 30 27.56 -17.97 16.29
CA PHE A 30 26.13 -18.06 15.96
C PHE A 30 25.25 -17.90 17.20
N ALA A 31 25.69 -18.37 18.38
CA ALA A 31 24.99 -18.16 19.64
C ALA A 31 25.12 -16.71 20.15
N MET A 32 26.23 -16.02 19.91
CA MET A 32 26.37 -14.58 20.18
C MET A 32 25.54 -13.74 19.21
N VAL A 33 25.58 -14.04 17.91
CA VAL A 33 24.77 -13.35 16.89
C VAL A 33 23.27 -13.65 17.05
N ALA A 34 22.88 -14.82 17.54
CA ALA A 34 21.49 -15.14 17.85
C ALA A 34 21.03 -14.54 19.21
N LYS A 35 21.95 -14.24 20.13
CA LYS A 35 21.63 -13.59 21.41
C LYS A 35 21.53 -12.07 21.28
N ASP A 36 22.27 -11.47 20.35
CA ASP A 36 22.17 -10.04 20.01
C ASP A 36 21.03 -9.72 19.02
N ALA A 37 20.32 -10.73 18.50
CA ALA A 37 19.15 -10.56 17.65
C ALA A 37 17.79 -10.67 18.39
N PHE A 38 17.80 -10.94 19.70
CA PHE A 38 16.59 -11.10 20.51
C PHE A 38 16.53 -10.26 21.80
N ASP A 39 17.47 -9.33 22.00
CA ASP A 39 17.39 -8.29 23.03
C ASP A 39 17.80 -6.94 22.43
N VAL A 40 16.82 -6.22 21.90
CA VAL A 40 16.85 -4.75 21.95
C VAL A 40 15.64 -4.34 22.77
N ASP A 41 15.84 -4.36 24.09
CA ASP A 41 15.10 -3.54 25.06
C ASP A 41 14.95 -2.12 24.48
N VAL A 42 13.72 -1.62 24.31
CA VAL A 42 12.94 -1.04 25.40
C VAL A 42 13.80 -0.08 26.22
N TYR A 43 14.04 1.13 25.70
CA TYR A 43 14.15 2.30 26.57
C TYR A 43 13.59 3.55 25.88
N LEU A 44 12.76 4.26 26.67
CA LEU A 44 12.20 5.60 26.46
C LEU A 44 10.92 5.71 25.62
N PHE A 45 9.82 5.13 26.11
CA PHE A 45 8.61 5.94 26.30
C PHE A 45 8.12 5.76 27.74
N GLY A 46 8.32 6.82 28.52
CA GLY A 46 7.91 6.86 29.92
C GLY A 46 6.41 6.63 30.04
N LYS A 47 6.04 5.85 31.06
CA LYS A 47 4.71 5.83 31.66
C LYS A 47 4.25 7.28 31.89
N THR A 48 3.43 7.78 30.98
CA THR A 48 2.69 9.02 31.18
C THR A 48 1.23 8.62 31.31
N THR A 49 0.83 8.37 32.56
CA THR A 49 -0.57 8.44 32.99
C THR A 49 -1.02 9.90 32.82
N ILE A 50 -1.56 10.25 31.64
CA ILE A 50 -2.09 11.58 31.37
C ILE A 50 -3.62 11.51 31.27
N LYS A 51 -4.26 12.42 32.03
CA LYS A 51 -5.68 12.43 32.38
C LYS A 51 -6.60 12.68 31.16
N HIS A 52 -7.26 11.62 30.70
CA HIS A 52 -8.17 11.56 29.55
C HIS A 52 -9.55 12.26 29.68
N LYS A 53 -9.78 13.14 30.68
CA LYS A 53 -11.16 13.58 31.02
C LYS A 53 -11.57 14.96 30.50
N TRP A 54 -10.64 15.80 30.05
CA TRP A 54 -10.96 17.21 29.74
C TRP A 54 -11.41 17.46 28.28
N TRP A 55 -11.02 16.60 27.34
CA TRP A 55 -11.22 16.84 25.90
C TRP A 55 -12.67 16.63 25.42
N PHE A 56 -13.41 15.67 25.99
CA PHE A 56 -14.77 15.36 25.55
C PHE A 56 -15.81 16.47 25.84
N ASN A 57 -15.59 17.31 26.85
CA ASN A 57 -16.56 18.34 27.24
C ASN A 57 -16.50 19.62 26.38
N ARG A 58 -15.56 19.74 25.43
CA ARG A 58 -15.38 20.97 24.65
C ARG A 58 -16.03 20.92 23.26
N LEU A 59 -16.27 19.73 22.70
CA LEU A 59 -16.89 19.56 21.38
C LEU A 59 -18.42 19.73 21.38
N SER A 60 -19.06 19.74 22.56
CA SER A 60 -20.51 19.93 22.71
C SER A 60 -20.97 21.39 22.67
N ASN A 61 -20.07 22.37 22.51
CA ASN A 61 -20.38 23.80 22.69
C ASN A 61 -20.00 24.70 21.50
N LEU A 62 -19.90 24.17 20.27
CA LEU A 62 -19.72 25.00 19.08
C LEU A 62 -21.08 25.54 18.57
N PRO A 63 -21.26 26.86 18.43
CA PRO A 63 -22.53 27.43 18.01
C PRO A 63 -22.80 27.18 16.52
N THR A 64 -23.98 26.64 16.23
CA THR A 64 -24.55 26.56 14.89
C THR A 64 -25.29 27.87 14.58
N ASN A 65 -24.63 28.79 13.87
CA ASN A 65 -25.34 29.91 13.25
C ASN A 65 -25.68 29.51 11.81
N GLU A 66 -26.93 29.10 11.61
CA GLU A 66 -27.58 29.05 10.31
C GLU A 66 -28.12 30.45 10.00
N SER A 67 -27.76 30.98 8.84
CA SER A 67 -28.46 32.10 8.22
C SER A 67 -28.93 31.65 6.84
N GLU A 68 -30.25 31.53 6.70
CA GLU A 68 -30.95 31.41 5.42
C GLU A 68 -30.75 32.68 4.60
N ASP A 69 -30.37 32.54 3.32
CA ASP A 69 -30.94 33.39 2.27
C ASP A 69 -30.90 32.69 0.91
N SER A 70 -31.72 33.21 0.02
CA SER A 70 -32.58 32.58 -0.97
C SER A 70 -32.03 32.41 -2.40
N ASP A 71 -32.60 31.40 -3.07
CA ASP A 71 -32.82 31.20 -4.51
C ASP A 71 -31.71 31.53 -5.54
N THR A 72 -31.01 30.48 -5.97
CA THR A 72 -30.91 30.13 -7.40
C THR A 72 -30.78 28.62 -7.53
N LYS A 73 -31.70 27.99 -8.27
CA LYS A 73 -31.84 26.54 -8.44
C LYS A 73 -30.73 25.95 -9.33
N PHE A 74 -29.49 25.98 -8.86
CA PHE A 74 -28.55 24.91 -9.16
C PHE A 74 -28.97 23.74 -8.28
N GLU A 75 -29.22 22.58 -8.87
CA GLU A 75 -29.32 21.33 -8.12
C GLU A 75 -27.91 21.05 -7.56
N THR A 76 -27.55 21.74 -6.49
CA THR A 76 -26.36 21.47 -5.70
C THR A 76 -26.55 20.06 -5.16
N LYS A 77 -25.96 19.07 -5.83
CA LYS A 77 -25.77 17.74 -5.24
C LYS A 77 -25.09 17.99 -3.91
N CYS A 78 -25.85 17.82 -2.83
CA CYS A 78 -25.29 17.88 -1.49
C CYS A 78 -24.12 16.91 -1.43
N VAL A 79 -22.97 17.33 -0.87
CA VAL A 79 -21.75 16.50 -0.89
C VAL A 79 -21.98 15.13 -0.25
N SER A 80 -22.85 15.08 0.76
CA SER A 80 -23.31 13.83 1.38
C SER A 80 -24.02 12.89 0.41
N ASN A 81 -24.78 13.42 -0.55
CA ASN A 81 -25.45 12.63 -1.58
C ASN A 81 -24.43 12.09 -2.60
N TYR A 82 -23.32 12.80 -2.82
CA TYR A 82 -22.27 12.36 -3.74
C TYR A 82 -21.52 11.13 -3.21
N PHE A 83 -21.11 11.17 -1.95
CA PHE A 83 -20.36 10.09 -1.31
C PHE A 83 -21.26 9.11 -0.52
N ASN A 84 -22.58 9.12 -0.73
CA ASN A 84 -23.52 8.31 0.05
C ASN A 84 -23.22 6.80 0.01
N GLN A 85 -22.76 6.31 -1.13
CA GLN A 85 -22.41 4.90 -1.38
C GLN A 85 -20.90 4.66 -1.42
N THR A 86 -20.10 5.68 -1.05
CA THR A 86 -18.66 5.54 -0.85
C THR A 86 -18.39 5.25 0.63
N LEU A 87 -17.62 4.19 0.89
CA LEU A 87 -17.14 3.90 2.24
C LEU A 87 -15.78 4.58 2.46
N LEU A 88 -15.70 5.49 3.43
CA LEU A 88 -14.44 6.09 3.85
C LEU A 88 -13.74 5.17 4.87
N ILE A 89 -12.50 4.80 4.58
CA ILE A 89 -11.66 3.94 5.41
C ILE A 89 -10.47 4.75 5.86
N ILE A 90 -10.33 4.94 7.16
CA ILE A 90 -9.20 5.65 7.77
C ILE A 90 -8.36 4.64 8.54
N ALA A 91 -7.13 4.42 8.08
CA ALA A 91 -6.23 3.42 8.63
C ALA A 91 -5.09 4.06 9.42
N PHE A 92 -4.80 3.47 10.57
CA PHE A 92 -3.77 3.88 11.52
C PHE A 92 -2.78 2.73 11.72
N GLY A 93 -1.49 3.01 11.76
CA GLY A 93 -0.46 1.99 12.03
C GLY A 93 0.05 2.03 13.45
N ALA A 94 -0.06 3.18 14.12
CA ALA A 94 0.25 3.31 15.54
C ALA A 94 -0.99 3.65 16.36
N THR A 95 -1.04 3.13 17.58
CA THR A 95 -2.16 3.34 18.50
C THR A 95 -2.26 4.80 18.98
N SER A 96 -1.14 5.53 18.99
CA SER A 96 -1.09 6.97 19.30
C SER A 96 -1.85 7.82 18.28
N GLU A 97 -2.00 7.36 17.04
CA GLU A 97 -2.67 8.12 15.99
C GLU A 97 -4.19 8.14 16.17
N TYR A 98 -4.74 7.23 16.99
CA TYR A 98 -6.17 7.16 17.28
C TYR A 98 -6.69 8.44 17.94
N GLU A 99 -5.81 9.26 18.53
CA GLU A 99 -6.12 10.59 19.03
C GLU A 99 -6.69 11.53 17.94
N SER A 100 -6.45 11.24 16.67
CA SER A 100 -6.95 12.01 15.51
C SER A 100 -8.38 11.65 15.10
N ILE A 101 -8.97 10.59 15.65
CA ILE A 101 -10.34 10.16 15.29
C ILE A 101 -11.39 11.29 15.44
N PRO A 102 -11.42 12.08 16.53
CA PRO A 102 -12.37 13.18 16.66
C PRO A 102 -12.22 14.26 15.57
N LEU A 103 -10.99 14.53 15.12
CA LEU A 103 -10.73 15.46 14.01
C LEU A 103 -11.33 14.91 12.72
N PHE A 104 -11.11 13.63 12.42
CA PHE A 104 -11.67 12.99 11.24
C PHE A 104 -13.20 12.92 11.27
N GLU A 105 -13.82 12.64 12.42
CA GLU A 105 -15.28 12.72 12.56
C GLU A 105 -15.77 14.15 12.29
N MET A 106 -15.11 15.17 12.85
CA MET A 106 -15.48 16.56 12.61
C MET A 106 -15.41 16.95 11.13
N LEU A 107 -14.37 16.50 10.42
CA LEU A 107 -14.13 16.87 9.03
C LEU A 107 -15.00 16.08 8.05
N TYR A 108 -15.16 14.77 8.25
CA TYR A 108 -15.70 13.88 7.24
C TYR A 108 -17.12 13.38 7.52
N LYS A 109 -17.62 13.42 8.76
CA LYS A 109 -18.95 12.85 9.12
C LYS A 109 -20.10 13.43 8.30
N LYS A 110 -20.03 14.71 7.94
CA LYS A 110 -21.07 15.37 7.13
C LYS A 110 -21.03 14.98 5.65
N ALA A 111 -19.87 14.59 5.13
CA ALA A 111 -19.68 14.25 3.72
C ALA A 111 -19.78 12.76 3.44
N PHE A 112 -19.18 11.94 4.30
CA PHE A 112 -19.17 10.49 4.19
C PHE A 112 -20.06 9.92 5.28
N LEU A 113 -21.27 9.47 4.94
CA LEU A 113 -22.18 8.88 5.93
C LEU A 113 -21.63 7.56 6.48
N ASN A 114 -20.89 6.83 5.65
CA ASN A 114 -20.31 5.53 5.97
C ASN A 114 -18.79 5.67 6.15
N ARG A 115 -18.31 5.36 7.36
CA ARG A 115 -16.90 5.51 7.75
C ARG A 115 -16.47 4.33 8.59
N ILE A 116 -15.27 3.83 8.36
CA ILE A 116 -14.62 2.80 9.18
C ILE A 116 -13.23 3.26 9.56
N TYR A 117 -12.91 3.12 10.84
CA TYR A 117 -11.55 3.27 11.34
C TYR A 117 -10.90 1.90 11.45
N CYS A 118 -9.62 1.79 11.07
CA CYS A 118 -8.88 0.54 11.10
C CYS A 118 -7.51 0.73 11.73
N GLY A 119 -7.03 -0.27 12.48
CA GLY A 119 -5.71 -0.25 13.08
C GLY A 119 -5.37 -1.54 13.82
N SER A 120 -4.25 -1.54 14.54
CA SER A 120 -3.66 -2.75 15.13
C SER A 120 -4.27 -3.21 16.45
N VAL A 121 -5.01 -2.35 17.14
CA VAL A 121 -5.65 -2.65 18.44
C VAL A 121 -7.07 -2.09 18.51
N PRO A 122 -7.95 -2.65 19.36
CA PRO A 122 -9.26 -2.05 19.61
C PRO A 122 -9.14 -0.74 20.41
N LEU A 123 -10.13 0.14 20.27
CA LEU A 123 -10.29 1.29 21.16
C LEU A 123 -10.69 0.82 22.55
N ASN A 124 -9.90 1.19 23.55
CA ASN A 124 -10.28 0.98 24.94
C ASN A 124 -11.32 2.04 25.35
N ASN A 125 -12.54 1.62 25.68
CA ASN A 125 -13.56 2.42 26.38
C ASN A 125 -14.17 3.63 25.66
N GLN A 126 -14.60 3.52 24.40
CA GLN A 126 -15.49 4.51 23.77
C GLN A 126 -16.67 3.85 23.06
N THR A 127 -17.87 4.42 23.21
CA THR A 127 -19.16 3.73 23.02
C THR A 127 -19.88 3.98 21.68
N GLU A 128 -19.24 4.53 20.66
CA GLU A 128 -19.90 4.69 19.34
C GLU A 128 -19.01 4.39 18.14
N ILE A 129 -17.68 4.57 18.28
CA ILE A 129 -16.73 4.37 17.19
C ILE A 129 -15.96 3.07 17.44
N ASN A 130 -16.18 2.08 16.58
CA ASN A 130 -15.42 0.84 16.59
C ASN A 130 -14.25 0.91 15.61
N VAL A 131 -13.07 0.52 16.07
CA VAL A 131 -11.90 0.31 15.19
C VAL A 131 -11.87 -1.14 14.75
N LYS A 132 -11.84 -1.37 13.44
CA LYS A 132 -11.60 -2.68 12.84
C LYS A 132 -10.15 -3.06 13.10
N VAL A 133 -9.95 -4.13 13.87
CA VAL A 133 -8.62 -4.61 14.22
C VAL A 133 -8.05 -5.44 13.06
N VAL A 134 -6.90 -5.01 12.53
CA VAL A 134 -6.16 -5.67 11.45
C VAL A 134 -4.67 -5.62 11.81
N ASP A 135 -3.95 -6.72 11.61
CA ASP A 135 -2.50 -6.74 11.80
C ASP A 135 -1.79 -5.99 10.67
N THR A 136 -1.61 -4.68 10.87
CA THR A 136 -0.90 -3.79 9.94
C THR A 136 0.62 -3.87 10.08
N LYS A 137 1.15 -4.66 11.02
CA LYS A 137 2.58 -4.72 11.38
C LYS A 137 3.21 -3.33 11.53
N HIS A 138 2.71 -2.54 12.48
CA HIS A 138 3.15 -1.17 12.74
C HIS A 138 3.09 -0.27 11.49
N GLY A 139 1.97 -0.31 10.77
CA GLY A 139 1.76 0.51 9.57
C GLY A 139 2.48 0.01 8.31
N ALA A 140 3.31 -1.03 8.38
CA ALA A 140 3.98 -1.57 7.18
C ALA A 140 2.97 -2.03 6.11
N PHE A 141 1.80 -2.54 6.52
CA PHE A 141 0.79 -3.12 5.65
C PHE A 141 -0.60 -2.48 5.81
N LEU A 142 -0.68 -1.14 5.87
CA LEU A 142 -1.96 -0.43 6.03
C LEU A 142 -3.02 -0.79 4.97
N TYR A 143 -2.62 -1.19 3.76
CA TYR A 143 -3.56 -1.64 2.72
C TYR A 143 -4.31 -2.95 3.08
N ASP A 144 -3.90 -3.67 4.12
CA ASP A 144 -4.68 -4.79 4.66
C ASP A 144 -6.00 -4.30 5.28
N CYS A 145 -6.04 -3.07 5.82
CA CYS A 145 -7.28 -2.47 6.27
C CYS A 145 -8.29 -2.35 5.11
N LEU A 146 -7.82 -1.89 3.95
CA LEU A 146 -8.64 -1.80 2.74
C LEU A 146 -9.14 -3.19 2.31
N THR A 147 -8.23 -4.17 2.30
CA THR A 147 -8.50 -5.57 1.94
C THR A 147 -9.57 -6.19 2.85
N GLU A 148 -9.44 -6.05 4.17
CA GLU A 148 -10.38 -6.64 5.14
C GLU A 148 -11.75 -5.94 5.12
N VAL A 149 -11.78 -4.64 4.88
CA VAL A 149 -13.04 -3.90 4.72
C VAL A 149 -13.75 -4.33 3.43
N MET A 150 -13.05 -4.42 2.29
CA MET A 150 -13.64 -4.87 1.02
C MET A 150 -14.28 -6.25 1.11
N LYS A 151 -13.67 -7.18 1.86
CA LYS A 151 -14.23 -8.52 2.10
C LYS A 151 -15.52 -8.51 2.91
N THR A 152 -15.67 -7.56 3.83
CA THR A 152 -16.76 -7.55 4.83
C THR A 152 -17.87 -6.55 4.51
N HIS A 153 -17.60 -5.57 3.65
CA HIS A 153 -18.51 -4.46 3.32
C HIS A 153 -18.67 -4.34 1.80
N THR A 154 -19.38 -5.29 1.20
CA THR A 154 -19.52 -5.40 -0.28
C THR A 154 -20.65 -4.56 -0.87
N ASN A 155 -21.47 -3.91 -0.04
CA ASN A 155 -22.66 -3.15 -0.41
C ASN A 155 -22.39 -1.68 -0.81
N PHE A 156 -21.12 -1.30 -0.97
CA PHE A 156 -20.69 0.04 -1.37
C PHE A 156 -20.26 0.07 -2.83
N THR A 157 -20.41 1.21 -3.50
CA THR A 157 -20.02 1.38 -4.91
C THR A 157 -18.54 1.74 -5.07
N GLY A 158 -17.90 2.22 -4.00
CA GLY A 158 -16.47 2.48 -3.97
C GLY A 158 -15.94 2.66 -2.56
N TYR A 159 -14.62 2.63 -2.44
CA TYR A 159 -13.88 2.70 -1.20
C TYR A 159 -12.87 3.83 -1.28
N LEU A 160 -12.99 4.83 -0.41
CA LEU A 160 -11.98 5.86 -0.25
C LEU A 160 -11.10 5.49 0.94
N PHE A 161 -9.85 5.14 0.67
CA PHE A 161 -8.85 4.79 1.66
C PHE A 161 -7.93 5.97 1.94
N ILE A 162 -7.77 6.28 3.22
CA ILE A 162 -6.83 7.26 3.75
C ILE A 162 -6.02 6.54 4.82
N GLY A 163 -4.70 6.47 4.65
CA GLY A 163 -3.80 5.96 5.66
C GLY A 163 -3.42 7.02 6.68
N GLU A 164 -2.34 6.74 7.40
CA GLU A 164 -1.81 7.61 8.42
C GLU A 164 -1.53 9.01 7.89
N GLU A 165 -1.72 10.02 8.74
CA GLU A 165 -1.21 11.36 8.50
C GLU A 165 -1.70 12.03 7.19
N ILE A 166 -2.93 11.76 6.72
CA ILE A 166 -3.46 12.39 5.49
C ILE A 166 -4.78 13.12 5.73
N LEU A 167 -4.84 14.37 5.25
CA LEU A 167 -6.07 15.12 5.06
C LEU A 167 -6.41 15.29 3.59
N LEU A 168 -7.70 15.10 3.29
CA LEU A 168 -8.29 15.25 1.98
C LEU A 168 -9.34 16.36 1.97
N ASN A 169 -9.21 17.25 0.99
CA ASN A 169 -10.22 18.28 0.73
C ASN A 169 -11.32 17.67 -0.14
N TYR A 170 -12.23 16.93 0.48
CA TYR A 170 -13.23 16.15 -0.25
C TYR A 170 -14.16 16.96 -1.16
N TRP A 171 -14.36 18.25 -0.85
CA TRP A 171 -15.16 19.14 -1.69
C TRP A 171 -14.52 19.38 -3.07
N ASN A 172 -13.20 19.23 -3.21
CA ASN A 172 -12.53 19.32 -4.51
C ASN A 172 -12.72 18.06 -5.36
N MET A 173 -13.26 16.99 -4.79
CA MET A 173 -13.44 15.68 -5.44
C MET A 173 -14.88 15.43 -5.92
N ILE A 174 -15.80 16.38 -5.74
CA ILE A 174 -17.23 16.24 -6.10
C ILE A 174 -17.43 16.05 -7.62
N GLU A 175 -16.44 16.44 -8.42
CA GLU A 175 -16.48 16.31 -9.87
C GLU A 175 -15.68 15.10 -10.38
N PHE A 176 -15.01 14.36 -9.51
CA PHE A 176 -14.16 13.25 -9.91
C PHE A 176 -15.00 12.02 -10.27
N ASP A 177 -14.70 11.39 -11.39
CA ASP A 177 -15.42 10.18 -11.82
C ASP A 177 -15.24 9.00 -10.84
N LEU A 178 -16.30 8.65 -10.13
CA LEU A 178 -16.37 7.52 -9.19
C LEU A 178 -16.25 6.15 -9.89
N GLY A 179 -16.30 6.11 -11.22
CA GLY A 179 -16.00 4.91 -12.02
C GLY A 179 -14.51 4.64 -12.22
N ARG A 180 -13.64 5.59 -11.84
CA ARG A 180 -12.19 5.52 -12.04
C ARG A 180 -11.43 5.40 -10.72
N ILE A 181 -10.23 4.81 -10.78
CA ILE A 181 -9.32 4.77 -9.64
C ILE A 181 -8.74 6.17 -9.42
N TRP A 182 -8.70 6.63 -8.17
CA TRP A 182 -8.02 7.86 -7.80
C TRP A 182 -6.78 7.54 -6.96
N GLU A 183 -5.65 8.15 -7.28
CA GLU A 183 -4.36 7.87 -6.66
C GLU A 183 -3.61 9.17 -6.32
N ASP A 184 -2.61 9.07 -5.45
CA ASP A 184 -1.74 10.20 -5.15
C ASP A 184 -1.03 10.73 -6.41
N GLU A 185 -1.08 12.05 -6.57
CA GLU A 185 -0.42 12.78 -7.66
C GLU A 185 1.12 12.63 -7.60
N ASN A 186 1.68 12.41 -6.41
CA ASN A 186 3.13 12.32 -6.18
C ASN A 186 3.66 10.88 -6.30
N THR A 187 2.93 9.99 -6.94
CA THR A 187 3.41 8.63 -7.23
C THR A 187 4.64 8.69 -8.13
N ILE A 188 5.76 8.11 -7.67
CA ILE A 188 7.05 8.12 -8.35
C ILE A 188 7.38 6.72 -8.86
N VAL A 189 8.00 6.66 -10.05
CA VAL A 189 8.59 5.43 -10.59
C VAL A 189 9.84 5.08 -9.78
N GLY A 190 9.83 3.89 -9.18
CA GLY A 190 10.94 3.34 -8.42
C GLY A 190 11.93 2.53 -9.27
N PRO A 191 12.77 1.71 -8.63
CA PRO A 191 13.70 0.83 -9.33
C PRO A 191 12.99 -0.19 -10.20
N ASN A 192 13.64 -0.59 -11.31
CA ASN A 192 13.24 -1.77 -12.07
C ASN A 192 13.54 -3.04 -11.28
N LEU A 193 12.74 -4.09 -11.50
CA LEU A 193 13.01 -5.40 -10.91
C LEU A 193 14.37 -5.92 -11.38
N TYR A 194 15.10 -6.59 -10.48
CA TYR A 194 16.42 -7.19 -10.72
C TYR A 194 17.56 -6.21 -11.07
N GLU A 195 17.30 -4.89 -11.07
CA GLU A 195 18.34 -3.87 -11.19
C GLU A 195 18.87 -3.45 -9.82
N GLN A 196 20.13 -3.00 -9.78
CA GLN A 196 20.70 -2.43 -8.55
C GLN A 196 20.02 -1.10 -8.20
N THR A 197 19.62 -0.97 -6.94
CA THR A 197 18.98 0.24 -6.44
C THR A 197 20.04 1.30 -6.14
N PHE A 198 20.15 2.33 -6.97
CA PHE A 198 20.96 3.53 -6.67
C PHE A 198 20.15 4.62 -5.93
N ASN A 199 18.91 4.30 -5.52
CA ASN A 199 17.96 5.26 -4.96
C ASN A 199 18.20 5.51 -3.46
N LEU A 200 17.98 6.75 -3.03
CA LEU A 200 18.18 7.25 -1.67
C LEU A 200 17.12 6.79 -0.66
N TRP A 201 16.01 6.19 -1.08
CA TRP A 201 15.00 5.72 -0.14
C TRP A 201 15.36 4.35 0.45
N GLU A 202 15.74 4.35 1.72
CA GLU A 202 16.24 3.19 2.49
C GLU A 202 15.34 1.93 2.40
N TRP A 203 14.04 2.10 2.19
CA TRP A 203 13.09 0.99 2.17
C TRP A 203 13.23 0.10 0.95
N TRP A 204 13.85 0.58 -0.15
CA TRP A 204 14.08 -0.23 -1.34
C TRP A 204 14.96 -1.44 -1.08
N GLU A 205 15.99 -1.29 -0.24
CA GLU A 205 16.94 -2.35 0.12
C GLU A 205 16.41 -3.26 1.25
N SER A 206 15.34 -2.83 1.92
CA SER A 206 14.74 -3.59 3.00
C SER A 206 14.09 -4.91 2.49
N PRO A 207 13.83 -5.89 3.38
CA PRO A 207 13.08 -7.09 3.04
C PRO A 207 11.64 -6.84 2.54
N TRP A 208 11.13 -5.61 2.66
CA TRP A 208 9.79 -5.19 2.24
C TRP A 208 9.80 -4.29 0.99
N GLY A 209 10.97 -4.10 0.39
CA GLY A 209 11.23 -3.26 -0.78
C GLY A 209 11.21 -4.04 -2.10
N VAL A 210 12.20 -3.78 -2.98
CA VAL A 210 12.24 -4.33 -4.35
C VAL A 210 12.20 -5.86 -4.35
N ARG A 211 12.96 -6.51 -3.47
CA ARG A 211 12.97 -7.99 -3.37
C ARG A 211 11.62 -8.60 -3.01
N ALA A 212 10.77 -7.87 -2.30
CA ALA A 212 9.41 -8.33 -2.02
C ALA A 212 8.54 -8.23 -3.28
N VAL A 213 8.74 -7.18 -4.10
CA VAL A 213 8.03 -7.01 -5.38
C VAL A 213 8.49 -8.03 -6.42
N GLU A 214 9.78 -8.38 -6.46
CA GLU A 214 10.31 -9.45 -7.31
C GLU A 214 9.61 -10.80 -7.05
N LYS A 215 9.38 -11.16 -5.78
CA LYS A 215 8.62 -12.37 -5.43
C LYS A 215 7.18 -12.34 -5.94
N VAL A 216 6.55 -11.16 -5.93
CA VAL A 216 5.20 -11.00 -6.51
C VAL A 216 5.27 -11.22 -8.01
N TYR A 217 6.24 -10.62 -8.70
CA TYR A 217 6.43 -10.79 -10.13
C TYR A 217 6.64 -12.26 -10.52
N GLU A 218 7.52 -12.98 -9.81
CA GLU A 218 7.75 -14.42 -10.01
C GLU A 218 6.44 -15.22 -9.88
N TYR A 219 5.66 -14.94 -8.84
CA TYR A 219 4.35 -15.57 -8.66
C TYR A 219 3.39 -15.29 -9.83
N LEU A 220 3.31 -14.04 -10.30
CA LEU A 220 2.42 -13.66 -11.40
C LEU A 220 2.81 -14.32 -12.73
N ILE A 221 4.11 -14.45 -12.99
CA ILE A 221 4.63 -15.16 -14.17
C ILE A 221 4.28 -16.64 -14.10
N GLU A 222 4.48 -17.28 -12.96
CA GLU A 222 4.12 -18.70 -12.76
C GLU A 222 2.62 -18.92 -12.89
N LEU A 223 1.81 -18.03 -12.31
CA LEU A 223 0.35 -18.07 -12.44
C LEU A 223 -0.03 -17.97 -13.91
N ASN A 224 0.36 -16.90 -14.61
CA ASN A 224 0.06 -16.71 -16.03
C ASN A 224 0.47 -17.93 -16.88
N TYR A 225 1.62 -18.53 -16.61
CA TYR A 225 2.04 -19.77 -17.29
C TYR A 225 1.07 -20.94 -17.04
N TYR A 226 0.69 -21.15 -15.78
CA TYR A 226 -0.29 -22.17 -15.40
C TYR A 226 -1.65 -21.96 -16.06
N GLU A 227 -2.16 -20.72 -16.04
CA GLU A 227 -3.44 -20.34 -16.62
C GLU A 227 -3.48 -20.61 -18.12
N ASN A 228 -2.44 -20.18 -18.85
CA ASN A 228 -2.30 -20.43 -20.28
C ASN A 228 -2.26 -21.92 -20.62
N ARG A 229 -1.53 -22.72 -19.84
CA ARG A 229 -1.47 -24.17 -20.05
C ARG A 229 -2.84 -24.82 -19.83
N ARG A 230 -3.56 -24.40 -18.79
CA ARG A 230 -4.89 -24.94 -18.45
C ARG A 230 -5.94 -24.55 -19.48
N SER A 231 -5.91 -23.32 -19.99
CA SER A 231 -6.75 -22.88 -21.10
C SER A 231 -6.52 -23.74 -22.35
N LYS A 232 -5.25 -23.99 -22.74
CA LYS A 232 -4.93 -24.88 -23.87
C LYS A 232 -5.45 -26.31 -23.68
N LEU A 233 -5.25 -26.89 -22.49
CA LEU A 233 -5.70 -28.26 -22.19
C LEU A 233 -7.22 -28.41 -22.21
N THR A 234 -7.94 -27.34 -21.85
CA THR A 234 -9.42 -27.32 -21.82
C THR A 234 -10.04 -26.74 -23.08
N GLN A 235 -9.23 -26.48 -24.12
CA GLN A 235 -9.67 -25.86 -25.38
C GLN A 235 -10.40 -24.52 -25.15
N GLY A 236 -9.97 -23.75 -24.15
CA GLY A 236 -10.55 -22.45 -23.81
C GLY A 236 -11.78 -22.50 -22.89
N ASN A 237 -12.26 -23.69 -22.48
CA ASN A 237 -13.40 -23.81 -21.58
C ASN A 237 -13.09 -23.42 -20.13
N TRP A 238 -11.81 -23.27 -19.78
CA TRP A 238 -11.40 -22.81 -18.47
C TRP A 238 -11.25 -21.28 -18.44
N ILE A 239 -11.93 -20.66 -17.48
CA ILE A 239 -11.89 -19.22 -17.23
C ILE A 239 -11.26 -19.01 -15.84
N PRO A 240 -10.13 -18.28 -15.73
CA PRO A 240 -9.58 -17.93 -14.44
C PRO A 240 -10.49 -16.96 -13.68
N ASP A 241 -10.34 -16.93 -12.35
CA ASP A 241 -11.02 -15.95 -11.50
C ASP A 241 -10.57 -14.50 -11.81
N TRP A 242 -9.36 -14.33 -12.34
CA TRP A 242 -8.82 -13.04 -12.81
C TRP A 242 -7.66 -13.28 -13.78
N ASP A 243 -7.36 -12.32 -14.67
CA ASP A 243 -6.37 -12.49 -15.74
C ASP A 243 -4.98 -11.96 -15.31
N ALA A 244 -4.09 -12.88 -14.90
CA ALA A 244 -2.73 -12.54 -14.51
C ALA A 244 -1.89 -11.98 -15.68
N GLY A 245 -2.19 -12.42 -16.91
CA GLY A 245 -1.52 -11.94 -18.12
C GLY A 245 -1.86 -10.48 -18.42
N GLN A 246 -3.13 -10.08 -18.28
CA GLN A 246 -3.54 -8.69 -18.39
C GLN A 246 -2.90 -7.80 -17.33
N ALA A 247 -2.79 -8.28 -16.08
CA ALA A 247 -2.14 -7.52 -15.02
C ALA A 247 -0.63 -7.30 -15.32
N LEU A 248 0.08 -8.36 -15.74
CA LEU A 248 1.48 -8.25 -16.17
C LEU A 248 1.65 -7.29 -17.35
N ASN A 249 0.75 -7.34 -18.32
CA ASN A 249 0.76 -6.39 -19.44
C ASN A 249 0.59 -4.96 -18.91
N ALA A 250 -0.45 -4.68 -18.11
CA ALA A 250 -0.68 -3.35 -17.53
C ALA A 250 0.55 -2.82 -16.79
N TRP A 251 1.23 -3.68 -16.02
CA TRP A 251 2.45 -3.32 -15.32
C TRP A 251 3.58 -2.93 -16.28
N LEU A 252 3.84 -3.76 -17.30
CA LEU A 252 4.86 -3.51 -18.32
C LEU A 252 4.60 -2.20 -19.08
N TRP A 253 3.33 -1.93 -19.40
CA TRP A 253 2.92 -0.72 -20.11
C TRP A 253 3.17 0.54 -19.32
N ASN A 254 2.78 0.49 -18.05
CA ASN A 254 3.01 1.58 -17.13
C ASN A 254 4.51 1.87 -16.95
N GLY A 255 5.34 0.83 -16.94
CA GLY A 255 6.80 0.94 -16.86
C GLY A 255 7.49 1.20 -18.21
N SER A 256 6.73 1.55 -19.26
CA SER A 256 7.28 1.86 -20.60
C SER A 256 8.12 0.72 -21.21
N GLY A 257 7.75 -0.52 -20.94
CA GLY A 257 8.46 -1.71 -21.39
C GLY A 257 9.32 -2.38 -20.32
N GLU A 258 9.35 -1.84 -19.10
CA GLU A 258 10.04 -2.42 -17.95
C GLU A 258 9.05 -2.76 -16.83
N PHE A 259 9.42 -3.73 -15.99
CA PHE A 259 8.72 -3.98 -14.74
C PHE A 259 9.32 -3.10 -13.65
N SER A 260 8.75 -1.91 -13.45
CA SER A 260 9.22 -0.96 -12.44
C SER A 260 8.43 -1.10 -11.14
N CYS A 261 9.09 -0.93 -9.99
CA CYS A 261 8.39 -0.64 -8.74
C CYS A 261 7.80 0.78 -8.80
N TYR A 262 6.80 1.06 -7.98
CA TYR A 262 6.25 2.40 -7.80
C TYR A 262 6.18 2.71 -6.32
N TRP A 263 6.28 3.98 -5.96
CA TRP A 263 6.13 4.39 -4.56
C TRP A 263 5.44 5.74 -4.39
N THR A 264 4.83 5.92 -3.23
CA THR A 264 4.32 7.20 -2.73
C THR A 264 4.56 7.30 -1.22
N ASN A 265 4.75 8.52 -0.72
CA ASN A 265 4.73 8.84 0.71
C ASN A 265 3.31 8.94 1.29
N LYS A 266 2.29 9.00 0.44
CA LYS A 266 0.90 9.23 0.82
C LYS A 266 0.06 7.98 0.54
N SER A 267 -0.41 7.37 1.62
CA SER A 267 -1.42 6.31 1.60
C SER A 267 -2.82 6.83 1.27
N VAL A 268 -3.08 7.27 0.03
CA VAL A 268 -4.43 7.64 -0.42
C VAL A 268 -4.83 6.87 -1.68
N LEU A 269 -6.05 6.36 -1.70
CA LEU A 269 -6.62 5.62 -2.83
C LEU A 269 -8.14 5.69 -2.82
N TYR A 270 -8.76 6.06 -3.94
CA TYR A 270 -10.16 5.71 -4.19
C TYR A 270 -10.22 4.52 -5.14
N LEU A 271 -10.93 3.46 -4.74
CA LEU A 271 -11.13 2.27 -5.56
C LEU A 271 -12.64 2.03 -5.81
N PRO A 272 -13.10 2.07 -7.08
CA PRO A 272 -14.44 1.62 -7.42
C PRO A 272 -14.64 0.14 -7.08
N ARG A 273 -15.87 -0.25 -6.70
CA ARG A 273 -16.20 -1.63 -6.33
C ARG A 273 -15.91 -2.65 -7.43
N THR A 274 -16.00 -2.22 -8.69
CA THR A 274 -15.69 -3.02 -9.89
C THR A 274 -14.24 -3.52 -9.90
N PHE A 275 -13.32 -2.84 -9.22
CA PHE A 275 -11.92 -3.26 -9.12
C PHE A 275 -11.61 -4.07 -7.86
N SER A 276 -12.52 -4.22 -6.90
CA SER A 276 -12.16 -4.79 -5.60
C SER A 276 -11.78 -6.27 -5.69
N ASP A 277 -12.42 -7.06 -6.53
CA ASP A 277 -12.08 -8.50 -6.64
C ASP A 277 -10.67 -8.68 -7.23
N LEU A 278 -10.32 -7.86 -8.23
CA LEU A 278 -8.97 -7.80 -8.79
C LEU A 278 -7.95 -7.32 -7.75
N PHE A 279 -8.28 -6.25 -7.01
CA PHE A 279 -7.43 -5.74 -5.93
C PHE A 279 -7.17 -6.82 -4.88
N LEU A 280 -8.21 -7.50 -4.39
CA LEU A 280 -8.11 -8.58 -3.40
C LEU A 280 -7.28 -9.76 -3.91
N ASN A 281 -7.41 -10.09 -5.20
CA ASN A 281 -6.67 -11.17 -5.82
C ASN A 281 -5.17 -10.87 -5.95
N ILE A 282 -4.79 -9.62 -6.22
CA ILE A 282 -3.38 -9.24 -6.35
C ILE A 282 -2.77 -8.92 -4.97
N SER A 283 -3.49 -8.16 -4.12
CA SER A 283 -2.98 -7.64 -2.84
C SER A 283 -2.57 -8.74 -1.86
N LYS A 284 -3.23 -9.91 -1.89
CA LYS A 284 -2.84 -11.07 -1.08
C LYS A 284 -1.40 -11.52 -1.34
N HIS A 285 -0.91 -11.40 -2.57
CA HIS A 285 0.47 -11.76 -2.93
C HIS A 285 1.48 -10.70 -2.50
N PHE A 286 1.10 -9.42 -2.55
CA PHE A 286 1.88 -8.34 -1.96
C PHE A 286 2.04 -8.54 -0.46
N ARG A 287 0.95 -8.87 0.23
CA ARG A 287 0.97 -9.14 1.67
C ARG A 287 1.81 -10.37 2.01
N HIS A 288 1.65 -11.46 1.26
CA HIS A 288 2.42 -12.68 1.44
C HIS A 288 3.93 -12.46 1.24
N SER A 289 4.30 -11.66 0.24
CA SER A 289 5.69 -11.33 -0.07
C SER A 289 6.28 -10.26 0.86
N GLY A 290 5.43 -9.59 1.63
CA GLY A 290 5.82 -8.56 2.59
C GLY A 290 6.08 -7.19 1.99
N VAL A 291 5.42 -6.83 0.88
CA VAL A 291 5.60 -5.51 0.25
C VAL A 291 4.98 -4.41 1.12
N ARG A 292 5.77 -3.39 1.46
CA ARG A 292 5.31 -2.24 2.28
C ARG A 292 4.23 -1.43 1.56
N HIS A 293 3.28 -0.86 2.30
CA HIS A 293 2.12 -0.13 1.75
C HIS A 293 2.49 0.96 0.74
N GLY A 294 3.55 1.75 1.01
CA GLY A 294 3.96 2.86 0.16
C GLY A 294 4.43 2.40 -1.22
N ILE A 295 4.84 1.13 -1.35
CA ILE A 295 5.18 0.48 -2.62
C ILE A 295 3.99 -0.31 -3.16
N ALA A 296 3.27 -1.01 -2.27
CA ALA A 296 2.18 -1.90 -2.61
C ALA A 296 1.03 -1.17 -3.30
N ILE A 297 0.51 -0.10 -2.70
CA ILE A 297 -0.64 0.64 -3.24
C ILE A 297 -0.38 1.11 -4.69
N PRO A 298 0.67 1.90 -4.97
CA PRO A 298 0.87 2.40 -6.33
C PRO A 298 1.20 1.27 -7.30
N THR A 299 1.96 0.25 -6.90
CA THR A 299 2.28 -0.89 -7.78
C THR A 299 1.04 -1.75 -8.09
N LEU A 300 0.16 -1.97 -7.11
CA LEU A 300 -1.14 -2.63 -7.30
C LEU A 300 -2.00 -1.89 -8.34
N ILE A 301 -2.05 -0.56 -8.27
CA ILE A 301 -2.80 0.24 -9.25
C ILE A 301 -2.22 0.05 -10.65
N ARG A 302 -0.90 -0.01 -10.79
CA ARG A 302 -0.23 -0.24 -12.09
C ARG A 302 -0.41 -1.65 -12.65
N LEU A 303 -0.77 -2.61 -11.79
CA LEU A 303 -1.19 -3.96 -12.20
C LEU A 303 -2.68 -4.01 -12.58
N MET A 304 -3.52 -3.14 -12.04
CA MET A 304 -4.97 -3.16 -12.30
C MET A 304 -5.38 -2.36 -13.53
N THR A 305 -4.68 -1.27 -13.84
CA THR A 305 -5.06 -0.36 -14.93
C THR A 305 -3.87 0.47 -15.43
N LEU A 306 -4.02 1.03 -16.63
CA LEU A 306 -3.07 2.01 -17.17
C LEU A 306 -3.18 3.34 -16.42
N GLN A 307 -2.05 3.99 -16.20
CA GLN A 307 -1.98 5.23 -15.43
C GLN A 307 -2.81 6.38 -16.03
N GLU A 308 -2.99 6.43 -17.36
CA GLU A 308 -3.84 7.42 -18.02
C GLU A 308 -5.32 7.31 -17.64
N ASN A 309 -5.74 6.13 -17.17
CA ASN A 309 -7.10 5.85 -16.72
C ASN A 309 -7.31 6.21 -15.24
N ASN A 310 -6.29 6.71 -14.54
CA ASN A 310 -6.41 7.11 -13.14
C ASN A 310 -6.64 8.62 -13.02
N ILE A 311 -7.28 9.03 -11.94
CA ILE A 311 -7.39 10.43 -11.55
C ILE A 311 -6.35 10.74 -10.48
N LYS A 312 -5.65 11.87 -10.61
CA LYS A 312 -4.64 12.31 -9.65
C LYS A 312 -5.29 13.12 -8.53
N LEU A 313 -4.93 12.77 -7.29
CA LEU A 313 -5.53 13.29 -6.08
C LEU A 313 -4.45 14.03 -5.29
N THR A 314 -4.66 15.34 -5.07
CA THR A 314 -3.82 16.14 -4.17
C THR A 314 -4.26 15.91 -2.73
N SER A 315 -3.32 15.67 -1.84
CA SER A 315 -3.59 15.52 -0.40
C SER A 315 -2.53 16.22 0.43
N THR A 316 -2.88 16.59 1.66
CA THR A 316 -1.96 17.24 2.60
C THR A 316 -1.60 16.28 3.73
N GLU A 317 -0.31 16.21 4.07
CA GLU A 317 0.16 15.41 5.21
C GLU A 317 -0.13 16.10 6.56
N VAL A 318 -0.55 15.31 7.54
CA VAL A 318 -0.78 15.71 8.93
C VAL A 318 0.11 14.92 9.86
N ASN A 319 1.15 15.55 10.35
CA ASN A 319 2.03 14.96 11.35
C ASN A 319 1.78 15.57 12.74
N GLN A 320 2.44 15.01 13.75
CA GLN A 320 2.34 15.49 15.13
C GLN A 320 2.67 16.99 15.28
N LYS A 321 3.48 17.57 14.38
CA LYS A 321 3.86 19.00 14.44
C LYS A 321 2.76 19.94 13.94
N ASN A 322 1.95 19.53 12.96
CA ASN A 322 0.92 20.38 12.37
C ASN A 322 -0.51 20.03 12.83
N SER A 323 -0.73 18.84 13.40
CA SER A 323 -2.01 18.41 14.01
C SER A 323 -2.53 19.43 15.03
N ASP A 324 -1.68 19.83 15.99
CA ASP A 324 -2.04 20.78 17.04
C ASP A 324 -2.37 22.17 16.48
N ASP A 325 -1.65 22.60 15.44
CA ASP A 325 -1.88 23.87 14.76
C ASP A 325 -3.17 23.84 13.93
N PHE A 326 -3.49 22.74 13.25
CA PHE A 326 -4.76 22.56 12.55
C PHE A 326 -5.96 22.58 13.50
N LEU A 327 -5.79 22.02 14.69
CA LEU A 327 -6.83 22.01 15.73
C LEU A 327 -7.02 23.37 16.42
N LYS A 328 -5.95 24.17 16.55
CA LYS A 328 -5.98 25.44 17.29
C LYS A 328 -6.14 26.66 16.37
N ASN A 329 -5.76 26.56 15.10
CA ASN A 329 -5.71 27.68 14.17
C ASN A 329 -6.46 27.36 12.87
N ARG A 330 -7.68 27.88 12.78
CA ARG A 330 -8.58 27.72 11.62
C ARG A 330 -7.96 28.27 10.32
N ASP A 331 -7.12 29.30 10.38
CA ASP A 331 -6.53 29.90 9.18
C ASP A 331 -5.46 29.00 8.57
N VAL A 332 -4.69 28.29 9.40
CA VAL A 332 -3.69 27.30 8.97
C VAL A 332 -4.38 26.09 8.32
N LEU A 333 -5.46 25.60 8.93
CA LEU A 333 -6.29 24.54 8.35
C LEU A 333 -6.91 25.00 7.02
N THR A 334 -7.45 26.22 6.98
CA THR A 334 -8.06 26.79 5.77
C THR A 334 -7.03 26.90 4.65
N LYS A 335 -5.81 27.37 4.94
CA LYS A 335 -4.73 27.50 3.96
C LYS A 335 -4.19 26.15 3.46
N ALA A 336 -4.07 25.14 4.33
CA ALA A 336 -3.77 23.78 3.92
C ALA A 336 -4.88 23.20 3.02
N SER A 337 -6.13 23.57 3.31
CA SER A 337 -7.29 23.12 2.56
C SER A 337 -7.52 23.81 1.20
N GLN A 338 -6.74 24.87 0.91
CA GLN A 338 -6.80 25.64 -0.34
C GLN A 338 -5.97 25.02 -1.49
N GLN A 339 -5.35 23.86 -1.31
CA GLN A 339 -4.72 23.15 -2.41
C GLN A 339 -5.78 22.75 -3.44
N THR A 340 -5.81 23.47 -4.56
CA THR A 340 -6.70 23.24 -5.71
C THR A 340 -6.10 22.19 -6.64
N HIS A 341 -6.91 21.21 -7.06
CA HIS A 341 -6.51 20.26 -8.10
C HIS A 341 -6.35 20.98 -9.44
N ILE A 342 -5.25 20.73 -10.14
CA ILE A 342 -5.14 21.01 -11.58
C ILE A 342 -5.35 19.67 -12.28
N ILE A 343 -6.50 19.51 -12.94
CA ILE A 343 -6.75 18.34 -13.79
C ILE A 343 -5.88 18.52 -15.06
N SER A 344 -4.69 17.93 -15.08
CA SER A 344 -3.88 17.86 -16.29
C SER A 344 -4.33 16.66 -17.13
N ILE A 345 -5.07 16.93 -18.21
CA ILE A 345 -5.33 15.93 -19.25
C ILE A 345 -4.10 15.91 -20.16
N ASN A 346 -3.06 15.17 -19.76
CA ASN A 346 -1.88 14.97 -20.60
C ASN A 346 -2.16 13.85 -21.63
N CYS A 347 -2.50 14.25 -22.86
CA CYS A 347 -2.56 13.35 -24.01
C CYS A 347 -1.16 13.17 -24.62
N GLU A 348 -0.32 12.31 -24.04
CA GLU A 348 0.91 11.86 -24.69
C GLU A 348 0.72 10.51 -25.39
N ARG A 349 1.18 10.45 -26.62
CA ARG A 349 1.10 9.28 -27.50
C ARG A 349 2.16 8.25 -27.08
N LYS A 350 1.72 7.09 -26.57
CA LYS A 350 2.62 5.96 -26.25
C LYS A 350 2.48 4.82 -27.27
N GLU A 351 3.63 4.32 -27.74
CA GLU A 351 3.74 3.22 -28.72
C GLU A 351 3.46 1.87 -28.05
N ARG A 352 2.64 1.01 -28.67
CA ARG A 352 2.18 -0.27 -28.07
C ARG A 352 3.10 -1.48 -28.43
N ARG A 353 3.75 -2.11 -27.43
CA ARG A 353 4.45 -3.41 -27.38
C ARG A 353 3.71 -4.53 -26.61
N PHE A 354 3.41 -5.67 -27.25
CA PHE A 354 2.79 -6.83 -26.59
C PHE A 354 3.83 -7.91 -26.20
N ILE A 355 3.54 -8.69 -25.15
CA ILE A 355 4.28 -9.93 -24.84
C ILE A 355 3.80 -11.04 -25.79
N LEU A 356 4.66 -11.49 -26.71
CA LEU A 356 4.43 -12.68 -27.53
C LEU A 356 5.17 -13.87 -26.92
N ASN A 357 4.43 -14.92 -26.57
CA ASN A 357 4.99 -16.16 -26.05
C ASN A 357 5.36 -17.10 -27.19
N ASP A 358 6.63 -17.10 -27.62
CA ASP A 358 7.19 -18.18 -28.43
C ASP A 358 8.28 -18.95 -27.66
N LEU A 359 8.16 -20.28 -27.68
CA LEU A 359 8.63 -21.22 -26.66
C LEU A 359 10.05 -21.77 -26.93
N ARG A 360 10.97 -21.02 -27.55
CA ARG A 360 12.30 -21.57 -27.89
C ARG A 360 13.53 -20.79 -27.51
N LEU A 361 13.42 -19.60 -26.92
CA LEU A 361 14.58 -18.88 -26.39
C LEU A 361 14.23 -18.29 -25.03
N LYS A 362 15.20 -18.28 -24.12
CA LYS A 362 15.16 -17.51 -22.86
C LYS A 362 15.22 -15.99 -23.10
N GLU A 363 14.72 -15.53 -24.23
CA GLU A 363 14.68 -14.13 -24.64
C GLU A 363 13.24 -13.81 -25.05
N TYR A 364 12.62 -12.87 -24.33
CA TYR A 364 11.31 -12.35 -24.65
C TYR A 364 11.39 -11.57 -25.98
N VAL A 365 10.67 -12.01 -27.01
CA VAL A 365 10.55 -11.26 -28.27
C VAL A 365 9.35 -10.32 -28.14
N VAL A 366 9.63 -9.03 -27.99
CA VAL A 366 8.61 -7.98 -27.91
C VAL A 366 8.20 -7.57 -29.32
N GLY A 367 6.98 -7.93 -29.73
CA GLY A 367 6.43 -7.55 -31.03
C GLY A 367 5.84 -6.14 -31.01
N LYS A 368 6.18 -5.31 -32.01
CA LYS A 368 5.55 -4.00 -32.26
C LYS A 368 4.30 -4.17 -33.11
N PHE A 369 3.16 -3.71 -32.62
CA PHE A 369 1.96 -3.48 -33.45
C PHE A 369 1.37 -2.11 -33.14
N LEU A 370 1.18 -1.31 -34.19
CA LEU A 370 0.56 0.01 -34.12
C LEU A 370 -0.95 -0.16 -34.31
N GLU A 371 -1.75 0.05 -33.26
CA GLU A 371 -3.19 0.24 -33.39
C GLU A 371 -3.57 1.69 -33.10
N TYR A 372 -4.40 2.25 -33.98
CA TYR A 372 -4.98 3.57 -33.87
C TYR A 372 -6.36 3.45 -33.21
N SER A 373 -6.60 4.14 -32.10
CA SER A 373 -7.94 4.41 -31.60
C SER A 373 -8.17 5.92 -31.56
N GLN A 374 -9.28 6.36 -32.16
CA GLN A 374 -9.76 7.73 -32.14
C GLN A 374 -10.22 8.15 -30.73
N CYS A 375 -10.14 9.46 -30.50
CA CYS A 375 -10.27 10.23 -29.26
C CYS A 375 -11.33 9.76 -28.26
#